data_AF-A0A3B9BRD0-F1
#
_entry.id   AF-A0A3B9BRD0-F1
#
_cell.length_a   1.000
_cell.length_b   1.000
_cell.length_c   1.000
_cell.angle_alpha   90.00
_cell.angle_beta   90.00
_cell.angle_gamma   90.00
#
_symmetry.space_group_name_H-M   'P 1'
#
loop_
_entity.id
_entity.type
_entity.pdbx_description
1 polymer ?
#
loop_
_entity_poly.entity_id
_entity_poly.type
_entity_poly.pdbx_seq_one_letter_code
_entity_poly.pdbx_strand_id
1 'polypeptide(L)' 'IGPRLNESMVFTVAPRTTLLMVMWRVGKLFPRSDRSPTMIPHTSARIASQTKGRIRELNRITSGFYISQALEFRA' A
#
# COMPACT_ATOMS: atom_id res chain seq x y z
N ILE A 1 -16.30 4.56 11.56
CA ILE A 1 -16.57 4.04 10.20
C ILE A 1 -17.66 4.92 9.60
N GLY A 2 -17.59 5.28 8.31
CA GLY A 2 -18.55 6.21 7.69
C GLY A 2 -19.98 5.63 7.64
N PRO A 3 -21.00 6.47 7.40
CA PRO A 3 -22.42 6.10 7.53
C PRO A 3 -22.91 4.97 6.59
N ARG A 4 -22.09 4.53 5.62
CA ARG A 4 -22.41 3.46 4.67
C ARG A 4 -21.73 2.11 4.96
N LEU A 5 -20.87 2.04 5.97
CA LEU A 5 -20.08 0.86 6.28
C LEU A 5 -20.49 0.34 7.65
N ASN A 6 -20.91 -0.93 7.72
CA ASN A 6 -21.48 -1.48 8.95
C ASN A 6 -20.42 -2.04 9.91
N GLU A 7 -19.41 -2.77 9.40
CA GLU A 7 -18.45 -3.49 10.25
C GLU A 7 -17.00 -3.43 9.79
N SER A 8 -16.76 -3.48 8.48
CA SER A 8 -15.40 -3.59 7.93
C SER A 8 -15.24 -2.81 6.63
N MET A 9 -13.98 -2.52 6.30
CA MET A 9 -13.58 -1.92 5.04
C MET A 9 -12.34 -2.65 4.52
N VAL A 10 -12.42 -3.16 3.29
CA VAL A 10 -11.27 -3.72 2.58
C VAL A 10 -10.72 -2.69 1.59
N PHE A 11 -9.40 -2.51 1.59
CA PHE A 11 -8.71 -1.58 0.71
C PHE A 11 -7.34 -2.12 0.33
N THR A 12 -6.73 -1.53 -0.69
CA THR A 12 -5.39 -1.91 -1.13
C THR A 12 -4.39 -0.79 -0.93
N VAL A 13 -3.15 -1.15 -0.67
CA VAL A 13 -2.02 -0.21 -0.56
C VAL A 13 -0.82 -0.74 -1.33
N ALA A 14 0.01 0.16 -1.84
CA ALA A 14 1.35 -0.20 -2.28
C ALA A 14 2.18 -0.58 -1.04
N PRO A 15 2.62 -1.84 -0.87
CA PRO A 15 3.35 -2.24 0.31
C PRO A 15 4.78 -1.69 0.25
N ARG A 16 5.28 -1.20 1.38
CA ARG A 16 6.69 -0.83 1.52
C ARG A 16 7.55 -2.07 1.56
N THR A 17 8.15 -2.42 0.42
CA THR A 17 9.12 -3.51 0.30
C THR A 17 10.49 -2.98 -0.11
N THR A 18 11.55 -3.68 0.29
CA THR A 18 12.94 -3.30 -0.07
C THR A 18 13.12 -3.25 -1.58
N LEU A 19 12.62 -4.27 -2.29
CA LEU A 19 12.67 -4.34 -3.76
C LEU A 19 12.00 -3.12 -4.40
N LEU A 20 10.77 -2.80 -4.00
CA LEU A 20 10.04 -1.65 -4.56
C LEU A 20 10.77 -0.33 -4.28
N MET A 21 11.35 -0.17 -3.10
CA MET A 21 12.14 1.03 -2.76
C MET A 21 13.43 1.14 -3.59
N VAL A 22 14.08 0.02 -3.90
CA VAL A 22 15.24 -0.02 -4.81
C VAL A 22 14.81 0.35 -6.22
N MET A 23 13.75 -0.28 -6.75
CA MET A 23 13.22 0.01 -8.09
C MET A 23 12.79 1.48 -8.22
N TRP A 24 12.12 2.02 -7.20
CA TRP A 24 11.74 3.44 -7.16
C TRP A 24 12.96 4.38 -7.16
N ARG A 25 14.03 4.05 -6.42
CA ARG A 25 15.29 4.81 -6.44
C ARG A 25 15.99 4.74 -7.79
N VAL A 26 16.04 3.55 -8.41
CA VAL A 26 16.62 3.35 -9.75
C VAL A 26 15.84 4.14 -10.80
N GLY A 27 14.50 4.06 -10.79
CA GLY A 27 13.64 4.82 -11.71
C GLY A 27 13.78 6.33 -11.55
N LYS A 28 14.06 6.82 -10.33
CA LYS A 28 14.36 8.25 -10.08
C LYS A 28 15.73 8.68 -10.60
N LEU A 29 16.72 7.79 -10.60
CA LEU A 29 18.08 8.07 -11.08
C LEU A 29 18.21 7.98 -12.61
N PHE A 30 17.28 7.33 -13.31
CA PHE A 30 17.27 7.20 -14.78
C PHE A 30 15.94 7.69 -15.39
N PRO A 31 15.68 9.00 -15.42
CA PRO A 31 14.44 9.52 -16.01
C PRO A 31 14.50 9.41 -17.54
N ARG A 32 13.84 8.42 -18.13
CA ARG A 32 13.29 8.56 -19.48
C ARG A 32 11.93 9.26 -19.34
N SER A 33 11.45 9.88 -20.42
CA SER A 33 10.29 10.80 -20.51
C SER A 33 8.99 10.41 -19.78
N ASP A 34 8.90 9.18 -19.25
CA ASP A 34 7.79 8.65 -18.47
C ASP A 34 8.19 8.57 -16.99
N ARG A 35 7.87 9.62 -16.22
CA ARG A 35 8.10 9.63 -14.78
C ARG A 35 7.12 8.64 -14.15
N SER A 36 7.63 7.60 -13.49
CA SER A 36 6.78 6.76 -12.65
C SER A 36 6.04 7.66 -11.65
N PRO A 37 4.71 7.57 -11.52
CA PRO A 37 3.93 8.42 -10.62
C PRO A 37 4.47 8.34 -9.19
N THR A 38 4.34 9.43 -8.43
CA THR A 38 4.76 9.47 -7.02
C THR A 38 4.02 8.38 -6.25
N MET A 39 4.71 7.29 -5.95
CA MET A 39 4.18 6.17 -5.18
C MET A 39 4.52 6.37 -3.72
N ILE A 40 3.51 6.34 -2.85
CA ILE A 40 3.68 6.43 -1.39
C ILE A 40 3.48 5.04 -0.80
N PRO A 41 4.56 4.29 -0.53
CA PRO A 41 4.43 2.94 0.01
C PRO A 41 4.09 2.98 1.50
N HIS A 42 3.13 2.14 1.88
CA HIS A 42 2.60 2.02 3.23
C HIS A 42 3.04 0.72 3.91
N THR A 43 3.11 0.75 5.24
CA THR A 43 3.24 -0.45 6.09
C THR A 43 1.93 -0.65 6.86
N SER A 44 1.49 -1.89 6.97
CA SER A 44 0.31 -2.26 7.77
C SER A 44 0.42 -1.77 9.21
N ALA A 45 1.60 -1.92 9.83
CA ALA A 45 1.88 -1.46 11.19
C ALA A 45 1.68 0.06 11.37
N ARG A 46 2.13 0.88 10.40
CA ARG A 46 1.94 2.34 10.46
C ARG A 46 0.48 2.71 10.32
N ILE A 47 -0.25 2.03 9.43
CA ILE A 47 -1.69 2.23 9.29
C ILE A 47 -2.40 1.86 10.60
N ALA A 48 -2.08 0.69 11.17
CA ALA A 48 -2.66 0.21 12.42
C ALA A 48 -2.45 1.21 13.57
N SER A 49 -1.25 1.78 13.70
CA SER A 49 -0.96 2.79 14.73
C SER A 49 -1.75 4.11 14.57
N GLN A 50 -2.29 4.38 13.39
CA GLN A 50 -3.05 5.60 13.08
C GLN A 50 -4.56 5.37 13.08
N THR A 51 -5.01 4.14 13.36
CA THR A 51 -6.42 3.78 13.38
C THR A 51 -6.86 3.34 14.78
N LYS A 52 -8.10 3.63 15.15
CA LYS A 52 -8.70 3.16 16.42
C LYS A 52 -9.14 1.69 16.37
N GLY A 53 -9.24 1.11 15.18
CA GLY A 53 -9.67 -0.27 14.94
C GLY A 53 -8.51 -1.20 14.59
N ARG A 54 -8.84 -2.43 14.21
CA ARG A 54 -7.86 -3.47 13.85
C ARG A 54 -7.60 -3.46 12.34
N ILE A 55 -6.33 -3.57 11.98
CA ILE A 55 -5.87 -3.81 10.61
C ILE A 55 -5.45 -5.28 10.48
N ARG A 56 -5.97 -5.97 9.47
CA ARG A 56 -5.58 -7.33 9.11
C ARG A 56 -5.02 -7.35 7.69
N GLU A 57 -3.87 -7.98 7.52
CA GLU A 57 -3.34 -8.27 6.18
C GLU A 57 -4.13 -9.43 5.55
N LEU A 58 -4.60 -9.24 4.32
CA LEU A 58 -5.28 -10.26 3.54
C LEU A 58 -4.28 -10.86 2.53
N ASN A 59 -4.46 -10.54 1.24
CA ASN A 59 -3.61 -11.06 0.16
C ASN A 59 -2.63 -10.01 -0.38
N ARG A 60 -1.52 -10.49 -0.95
CA ARG A 60 -0.58 -9.69 -1.73
C ARG A 60 -0.57 -10.16 -3.17
N ILE A 61 -0.68 -9.22 -4.11
CA ILE A 61 -0.52 -9.46 -5.54
C ILE A 61 0.80 -8.85 -6.00
N THR A 62 1.56 -9.60 -6.79
CA THR A 62 2.82 -9.17 -7.41
C THR A 62 2.74 -9.45 -8.91
N SER A 63 2.90 -8.42 -9.74
CA SER A 63 2.90 -8.52 -11.21
C SER A 63 3.90 -7.52 -11.79
N GLY A 64 5.08 -8.02 -12.19
CA GLY A 64 6.19 -7.19 -12.67
C GLY A 64 6.57 -6.10 -11.67
N PHE A 65 6.38 -4.84 -12.07
CA PHE A 65 6.65 -3.65 -11.25
C PHE A 65 5.50 -3.26 -10.31
N TYR A 66 4.36 -3.95 -10.39
CA TYR A 66 3.17 -3.64 -9.60
C TYR A 66 3.05 -4.62 -8.43
N ILE A 67 3.10 -4.08 -7.20
CA ILE A 67 2.89 -4.84 -5.98
C ILE A 67 1.76 -4.17 -5.20
N SER A 68 0.75 -4.95 -4.81
CA SER A 68 -0.41 -4.45 -4.06
C SER A 68 -0.73 -5.36 -2.89
N GLN A 69 -0.99 -4.78 -1.72
CA GLN A 69 -1.38 -5.47 -0.50
C GLN A 69 -2.82 -5.12 -0.17
N ALA A 70 -3.68 -6.13 -0.05
CA ALA A 70 -5.02 -5.99 0.49
C ALA A 70 -4.98 -5.98 2.02
N LEU A 71 -5.69 -5.03 2.62
CA LEU A 71 -5.87 -4.85 4.05
C LEU A 71 -7.35 -4.77 4.38
N GLU A 72 -7.73 -5.31 5.53
CA GLU A 72 -9.04 -5.12 6.13
C GLU A 72 -8.90 -4.23 7.36
N PHE A 73 -9.75 -3.21 7.45
CA PHE A 73 -9.99 -2.44 8.66
C PHE A 73 -11.31 -2.89 9.30
N ARG A 74 -11.31 -3.11 10.61
CA ARG A 74 -12.49 -3.34 11.44
C ARG A 74 -12.49 -2.36 12.60
N ALA A 75 -13.59 -1.64 12.83
CA ALA A 75 -13.70 -0.65 13.91
C ALA A 75 -13.61 -1.28 15.30
#